data_AF-A0A1H3SS32-F1
#
_entry.id   AF-A0A1H3SS32-F1
#
_cell.length_a   1.000
_cell.length_b   1.000
_cell.length_c   1.000
_cell.angle_alpha   90.00
_cell.angle_beta   90.00
_cell.angle_gamma   90.00
#
_symmetry.space_group_name_H-M   'P 1'
#
loop_
_entity.id
_entity.type
_entity.pdbx_description
1 polymer ?
#
loop_
_entity_poly.entity_id
_entity_poly.type
_entity_poly.pdbx_seq_one_letter_code
_entity_poly.pdbx_strand_id
1 'polypeptide(L)'
;TVGQTLADSTLSGTFKNASNEAVAGTLAWTDDTTVVNATGDFGWTFTPDDQVAYNVITGNVEVTVNPPTIIYTDDKGAELDGLVVTVTHDKSTPGNVVTLTVDVKDLSTNQLLGIVVKDGSDNDISDTVDLAETPDKIGQEFTFTMPANDVTVAVTVGAPNKKLLINSDNNSNVVTLRNGIIESDGYGENLNDTLRWSYFNNTLTMNGFTGSYLANLQSETFIFDIQVKGENKITRNWNGGTLTLDGNTIIKGDGILEIINTGHPNTGQGGSGISLTGYCSLTLQDSVQVSVTSQKGGPNAVVHSPAGVIIKDSAKLIVKGAQDNSDYTITGVNGKITIEDSGSIDVLVENPGGKTVAINNFMPTVYPNVSDNVAAYKGEATLGIGEGTIDKPIVLTYYVKEDTTLVGNNIRVGSNSPNEGIWLNGFDEGDNIKGTNTSIGFSNGEATVYVKHDNKYFILTIKEGPSTP
;
A
#
# COMPACT_ATOMS: atom_id res chain seq x y z
N THR A 1 15.60 14.58 34.09
CA THR A 1 15.49 14.59 32.61
C THR A 1 14.74 15.84 32.18
N VAL A 2 14.85 16.30 30.93
CA VAL A 2 14.11 17.48 30.43
C VAL A 2 12.61 17.31 30.70
N GLY A 3 11.90 18.38 31.05
CA GLY A 3 10.44 18.36 31.16
C GLY A 3 9.90 17.71 32.45
N GLN A 4 10.80 17.16 33.28
CA GLN A 4 10.47 16.77 34.64
C GLN A 4 10.45 17.99 35.56
N THR A 5 9.66 17.90 36.63
CA THR A 5 9.64 18.90 37.69
C THR A 5 10.86 18.74 38.59
N LEU A 6 11.24 19.79 39.33
CA LEU A 6 12.28 19.66 40.36
C LEU A 6 11.92 18.59 41.41
N ALA A 7 10.63 18.36 41.68
CA ALA A 7 10.14 17.28 42.54
C ALA A 7 10.56 15.87 42.09
N ASP A 8 10.80 15.67 40.79
CA ASP A 8 11.26 14.39 40.23
C ASP A 8 12.77 14.16 40.43
N SER A 9 13.49 15.16 40.95
CA SER A 9 14.92 15.09 41.25
C SER A 9 15.20 14.92 42.73
N THR A 10 16.18 14.09 43.08
CA THR A 10 16.62 13.92 44.46
C THR A 10 17.51 15.08 44.91
N LEU A 11 16.98 15.96 45.76
CA LEU A 11 17.76 16.98 46.44
C LEU A 11 18.26 16.45 47.79
N SER A 12 19.57 16.51 48.04
CA SER A 12 20.17 16.06 49.31
C SER A 12 21.36 16.93 49.70
N GLY A 13 21.62 17.03 51.01
CA GLY A 13 22.71 17.83 51.55
C GLY A 13 22.79 17.76 53.07
N THR A 14 23.94 18.12 53.63
CA THR A 14 24.17 18.18 55.08
C THR A 14 24.58 19.59 55.49
N PHE A 15 23.81 20.22 56.38
CA PHE A 15 24.10 21.55 56.91
C PHE A 15 24.76 21.43 58.27
N LYS A 16 25.75 22.28 58.55
CA LYS A 16 26.56 22.23 59.76
C LYS A 16 26.64 23.57 60.46
N ASN A 17 26.74 23.55 61.79
CA ASN A 17 26.94 24.74 62.60
C ASN A 17 28.42 25.18 62.62
N ALA A 18 28.73 26.27 63.35
CA ALA A 18 30.09 26.79 63.49
C ALA A 18 31.07 25.81 64.17
N SER A 19 30.57 24.83 64.91
CA SER A 19 31.34 23.74 65.52
C SER A 19 31.50 22.52 64.61
N ASN A 20 31.05 22.61 63.35
CA ASN A 20 31.09 21.54 62.34
C ASN A 20 30.17 20.33 62.67
N GLU A 21 29.18 20.52 63.54
CA GLU A 21 28.16 19.52 63.88
C GLU A 21 26.95 19.65 62.94
N ALA A 22 26.33 18.53 62.57
CA ALA A 22 25.18 18.53 61.67
C ALA A 22 23.94 19.15 62.33
N VAL A 23 23.23 19.99 61.59
CA VAL A 23 21.96 20.61 62.02
C VAL A 23 20.81 19.83 61.40
N ALA A 24 19.90 19.34 62.24
CA ALA A 24 18.68 18.66 61.78
C ALA A 24 17.70 19.67 61.15
N GLY A 25 17.06 19.27 60.07
CA GLY A 25 16.11 20.11 59.34
C GLY A 25 15.65 19.48 58.03
N THR A 26 14.78 20.21 57.33
CA THR A 26 14.21 19.81 56.04
C THR A 26 14.87 20.60 54.90
N LEU A 27 15.37 19.90 53.89
CA LEU A 27 15.87 20.47 52.64
C LEU A 27 14.86 20.22 51.52
N ALA A 28 14.43 21.27 50.83
CA ALA A 28 13.49 21.19 49.72
C ALA A 28 13.84 22.17 48.60
N TRP A 29 13.35 21.89 47.39
CA TRP A 29 13.33 22.87 46.31
C TRP A 29 12.45 24.07 46.70
N THR A 30 12.83 25.26 46.26
CA THR A 30 12.07 26.48 46.56
C THR A 30 10.75 26.52 45.79
N ASP A 31 10.75 25.99 44.56
CA ASP A 31 9.55 25.75 43.75
C ASP A 31 9.70 24.38 43.07
N ASP A 32 9.20 23.34 43.74
CA ASP A 32 9.31 21.95 43.29
C ASP A 32 8.48 21.65 42.03
N THR A 33 7.50 22.49 41.72
CA THR A 33 6.67 22.41 40.50
C THR A 33 7.36 22.98 39.26
N THR A 34 8.53 23.62 39.43
CA THR A 34 9.32 24.16 38.33
C THR A 34 9.70 23.03 37.37
N VAL A 35 9.21 23.12 36.14
CA VAL A 35 9.62 22.23 35.05
C VAL A 35 11.01 22.62 34.58
N VAL A 36 11.96 21.69 34.69
CA VAL A 36 13.37 21.92 34.37
C VAL A 36 13.60 21.70 32.87
N ASN A 37 13.83 22.81 32.15
CA ASN A 37 13.93 22.80 30.68
C ASN A 37 15.34 23.08 30.14
N ALA A 38 16.28 23.43 31.02
CA ALA A 38 17.69 23.64 30.70
C ALA A 38 18.53 23.49 31.96
N THR A 39 19.82 23.16 31.80
CA THR A 39 20.79 23.26 32.89
C THR A 39 20.80 24.69 33.43
N GLY A 40 20.75 24.83 34.74
CA GLY A 40 20.71 26.13 35.37
C GLY A 40 20.70 26.05 36.89
N ASP A 41 20.74 27.21 37.52
CA ASP A 41 20.73 27.36 38.97
C ASP A 41 19.30 27.41 39.50
N PHE A 42 18.94 26.43 40.33
CA PHE A 42 17.62 26.35 40.94
C PHE A 42 17.71 26.57 42.44
N GLY A 43 16.71 27.28 42.98
CA GLY A 43 16.67 27.65 44.37
C GLY A 43 16.33 26.47 45.27
N TRP A 44 17.04 26.31 46.38
CA TRP A 44 16.72 25.39 47.46
C TRP A 44 16.54 26.16 48.77
N THR A 45 15.76 25.60 49.68
CA THR A 45 15.54 26.13 51.03
C THR A 45 15.82 25.04 52.05
N PHE A 46 16.66 25.35 53.04
CA PHE A 46 16.86 24.53 54.22
C PHE A 46 16.21 25.18 55.44
N THR A 47 15.33 24.43 56.08
CA THR A 47 14.59 24.84 57.27
C THR A 47 15.05 23.99 58.46
N PRO A 48 15.84 24.54 59.40
CA PRO A 48 16.22 23.84 60.63
C PRO A 48 15.00 23.48 61.47
N ASP A 49 15.06 22.35 62.19
CA ASP A 49 13.99 21.95 63.13
C ASP A 49 13.93 22.90 64.35
N ASP A 50 15.09 23.41 64.79
CA ASP A 50 15.20 24.43 65.84
C ASP A 50 15.41 25.82 65.22
N GLN A 51 14.30 26.49 64.93
CA GLN A 51 14.31 27.86 64.39
C GLN A 51 14.57 28.95 65.44
N VAL A 52 14.69 28.59 66.72
CA VAL A 52 15.09 29.55 67.77
C VAL A 52 16.61 29.69 67.79
N ALA A 53 17.33 28.58 67.58
CA ALA A 53 18.79 28.56 67.53
C ALA A 53 19.35 28.87 66.14
N TYR A 54 18.64 28.53 65.06
CA TYR A 54 19.15 28.61 63.69
C TYR A 54 18.21 29.34 62.73
N ASN A 55 18.79 30.07 61.78
CA ASN A 55 18.04 30.75 60.73
C ASN A 55 17.73 29.80 59.57
N VAL A 56 16.60 30.03 58.90
CA VAL A 56 16.31 29.45 57.57
C VAL A 56 17.32 30.01 56.58
N ILE A 57 17.86 29.15 55.72
CA ILE A 57 18.79 29.54 54.67
C ILE A 57 18.30 29.08 53.32
N THR A 58 18.57 29.89 52.31
CA THR A 58 18.27 29.61 50.91
C THR A 58 19.55 29.68 50.11
N GLY A 59 19.61 28.94 49.02
CA GLY A 59 20.69 29.06 48.07
C GLY A 59 20.27 28.56 46.69
N ASN A 60 21.24 28.49 45.81
CA ASN A 60 21.07 27.92 44.48
C ASN A 60 21.98 26.69 44.34
N VAL A 61 21.56 25.75 43.51
CA VAL A 61 22.37 24.63 43.06
C VAL A 61 22.17 24.46 41.55
N GLU A 62 23.25 24.16 40.85
CA GLU A 62 23.19 23.85 39.43
C GLU A 62 22.52 22.47 39.25
N VAL A 63 21.43 22.42 38.49
CA VAL A 63 20.78 21.18 38.06
C VAL A 63 21.17 20.94 36.61
N THR A 64 21.86 19.84 36.34
CA THR A 64 22.20 19.42 34.97
C THR A 64 21.03 18.67 34.34
N VAL A 65 20.64 19.08 33.14
CA VAL A 65 19.58 18.44 32.37
C VAL A 65 20.17 17.56 31.28
N ASN A 66 19.78 16.29 31.23
CA ASN A 66 20.21 15.36 30.18
C ASN A 66 19.34 15.53 28.92
N PRO A 67 19.94 15.70 27.72
CA PRO A 67 19.21 15.84 26.45
C PRO A 67 18.53 14.52 26.01
N PRO A 68 17.57 14.57 25.07
CA PRO A 68 17.03 13.37 24.44
C PRO A 68 18.13 12.56 23.74
N THR A 69 18.01 11.24 23.81
CA THR A 69 18.97 10.32 23.16
C THR A 69 18.66 10.23 21.67
N ILE A 70 19.61 10.63 20.84
CA ILE A 70 19.57 10.41 19.38
C ILE A 70 20.47 9.22 19.08
N ILE A 71 19.94 8.21 18.38
CA ILE A 71 20.70 7.03 17.96
C ILE A 71 20.82 7.07 16.43
N TYR A 72 22.05 7.03 15.94
CA TYR A 72 22.34 6.95 14.51
C TYR A 72 22.63 5.51 14.16
N THR A 73 21.94 4.93 13.18
CA THR A 73 22.24 3.58 12.71
C THR A 73 22.40 3.50 11.20
N ASP A 74 23.25 2.60 10.72
CA ASP A 74 23.28 2.22 9.31
C ASP A 74 22.07 1.33 8.96
N ASP A 75 22.00 0.90 7.69
CA ASP A 75 21.00 -0.04 7.19
C ASP A 75 21.03 -1.43 7.87
N LYS A 76 22.05 -1.70 8.71
CA LYS A 76 22.27 -2.94 9.45
C LYS A 76 22.24 -2.74 10.97
N GLY A 77 21.86 -1.55 11.45
CA GLY A 77 21.75 -1.24 12.88
C GLY A 77 23.06 -0.88 13.58
N ALA A 78 24.16 -0.67 12.85
CA ALA A 78 25.45 -0.26 13.42
C ALA A 78 25.52 1.26 13.59
N GLU A 79 26.09 1.72 14.71
CA GLU A 79 26.28 3.15 14.94
C GLU A 79 27.21 3.78 13.90
N LEU A 80 26.79 4.92 13.33
CA LEU A 80 27.53 5.61 12.28
C LEU A 80 28.34 6.80 12.83
N ASP A 81 29.67 6.74 12.68
CA ASP A 81 30.55 7.90 12.85
C ASP A 81 30.49 8.80 11.60
N GLY A 82 30.20 10.09 11.79
CA GLY A 82 30.30 11.11 10.72
C GLY A 82 28.98 11.64 10.12
N LEU A 83 27.82 11.15 10.58
CA LEU A 83 26.52 11.78 10.31
C LEU A 83 26.37 13.02 11.20
N VAL A 84 25.94 14.15 10.62
CA VAL A 84 25.58 15.33 11.43
C VAL A 84 24.07 15.50 11.36
N VAL A 85 23.42 15.40 12.52
CA VAL A 85 22.03 15.81 12.68
C VAL A 85 22.04 17.02 13.59
N THR A 86 21.52 18.14 13.08
CA THR A 86 21.32 19.36 13.85
C THR A 86 19.83 19.45 14.16
N VAL A 87 19.45 19.66 15.41
CA VAL A 87 18.03 19.77 15.78
C VAL A 87 17.71 21.25 16.03
N THR A 88 16.78 21.81 15.25
CA THR A 88 16.42 23.24 15.30
C THR A 88 15.54 23.59 16.50
N HIS A 89 15.00 22.57 17.19
CA HIS A 89 14.46 22.68 18.55
C HIS A 89 15.01 21.55 19.42
N ASP A 90 16.10 21.80 20.14
CA ASP A 90 16.62 20.88 21.19
C ASP A 90 15.61 20.61 22.34
N LYS A 91 14.43 21.24 22.28
CA LYS A 91 13.46 21.38 23.38
C LYS A 91 12.05 21.42 22.80
N SER A 92 11.15 20.52 23.19
CA SER A 92 9.74 20.66 22.83
C SER A 92 8.86 19.78 23.72
N THR A 93 7.73 20.33 24.18
CA THR A 93 6.69 19.59 24.92
C THR A 93 5.76 18.86 23.94
N PRO A 94 5.00 17.83 24.37
CA PRO A 94 3.98 17.21 23.55
C PRO A 94 3.09 18.25 22.87
N GLY A 95 2.88 18.11 21.56
CA GLY A 95 2.14 19.06 20.73
C GLY A 95 2.97 20.19 20.10
N ASN A 96 4.24 20.36 20.47
CA ASN A 96 5.14 21.30 19.80
C ASN A 96 5.69 20.70 18.49
N VAL A 97 5.85 21.53 17.46
CA VAL A 97 6.52 21.13 16.22
C VAL A 97 8.04 21.29 16.39
N VAL A 98 8.76 20.18 16.28
CA VAL A 98 10.24 20.13 16.23
C VAL A 98 10.67 20.10 14.78
N THR A 99 11.78 20.75 14.47
CA THR A 99 12.46 20.63 13.18
C THR A 99 13.81 19.94 13.40
N LEU A 100 14.14 18.95 12.57
CA LEU A 100 15.44 18.28 12.49
C LEU A 100 16.07 18.67 11.16
N THR A 101 17.34 19.01 11.17
CA THR A 101 18.15 19.19 9.96
C THR A 101 19.13 18.02 9.86
N VAL A 102 19.00 17.18 8.84
CA VAL A 102 19.89 16.03 8.64
C VAL A 102 20.90 16.32 7.54
N ASP A 103 22.18 16.27 7.89
CA ASP A 103 23.32 16.46 7.01
C ASP A 103 24.14 15.16 6.90
N VAL A 104 23.99 14.47 5.77
CA VAL A 104 24.84 13.34 5.42
C VAL A 104 26.13 13.88 4.80
N LYS A 105 27.24 13.87 5.55
CA LYS A 105 28.53 14.43 5.12
C LYS A 105 29.18 13.70 3.94
N ASP A 106 28.84 12.43 3.73
CA ASP A 106 29.33 11.62 2.60
C ASP A 106 28.16 11.05 1.78
N LEU A 107 27.66 11.87 0.86
CA LEU A 107 26.61 11.50 -0.10
C LEU A 107 27.13 10.67 -1.29
N SER A 108 28.44 10.42 -1.39
CA SER A 108 29.02 9.79 -2.58
C SER A 108 28.63 8.31 -2.70
N THR A 109 28.40 7.64 -1.57
CA THR A 109 28.04 6.22 -1.50
C THR A 109 26.76 5.97 -0.71
N ASN A 110 26.44 6.83 0.24
CA ASN A 110 25.29 6.69 1.13
C ASN A 110 24.27 7.81 0.89
N GLN A 111 23.02 7.54 1.27
CA GLN A 111 21.98 8.55 1.34
C GLN A 111 21.14 8.30 2.59
N LEU A 112 20.36 9.31 2.97
CA LEU A 112 19.32 9.13 3.96
C LEU A 112 18.27 8.15 3.42
N LEU A 113 18.01 7.06 4.12
CA LEU A 113 17.01 6.04 3.77
C LEU A 113 15.75 6.15 4.63
N GLY A 114 15.87 6.61 5.88
CA GLY A 114 14.72 6.70 6.78
C GLY A 114 14.99 7.61 7.97
N ILE A 115 13.91 8.17 8.51
CA ILE A 115 13.85 8.79 9.84
C ILE A 115 12.63 8.22 10.53
N VAL A 116 12.82 7.72 11.74
CA VAL A 116 11.76 7.16 12.58
C VAL A 116 11.80 7.87 13.93
N VAL A 117 10.63 8.28 14.41
CA VAL A 117 10.47 8.90 15.74
C VAL A 117 9.64 7.98 16.61
N LYS A 118 10.22 7.56 17.73
CA LYS A 118 9.62 6.66 18.72
C LYS A 118 9.42 7.38 20.04
N ASP A 119 8.34 7.11 20.77
CA ASP A 119 8.29 7.50 22.18
C ASP A 119 9.12 6.54 23.05
N GLY A 120 9.23 6.86 24.34
CA GLY A 120 9.81 5.99 25.35
C GLY A 120 9.12 4.62 25.54
N SER A 121 8.06 4.29 24.78
CA SER A 121 7.42 2.97 24.76
C SER A 121 7.85 2.09 23.57
N ASP A 122 8.78 2.56 22.74
CA ASP A 122 9.28 1.88 21.51
C ASP A 122 8.19 1.65 20.45
N ASN A 123 7.05 2.34 20.60
CA ASN A 123 6.02 2.37 19.56
C ASN A 123 6.44 3.35 18.47
N ASP A 124 6.37 2.92 17.21
CA ASP A 124 6.51 3.81 16.06
C ASP A 124 5.30 4.75 16.02
N ILE A 125 5.56 6.04 16.22
CA ILE A 125 4.53 7.09 16.21
C ILE A 125 4.59 7.90 14.91
N SER A 126 5.51 7.55 14.01
CA SER A 126 5.68 8.24 12.74
C SER A 126 4.60 7.84 11.74
N ASP A 127 3.37 8.23 12.04
CA ASP A 127 2.46 8.69 11.01
C ASP A 127 2.86 10.15 10.74
N THR A 128 3.20 10.48 9.49
CA THR A 128 3.59 11.82 9.02
C THR A 128 4.89 12.44 9.57
N VAL A 129 6.02 11.98 9.04
CA VAL A 129 6.93 12.98 8.44
C VAL A 129 6.53 13.04 6.97
N ASP A 130 5.73 14.04 6.61
CA ASP A 130 5.37 14.30 5.21
C ASP A 130 6.58 14.93 4.54
N LEU A 131 7.36 14.07 3.90
CA LEU A 131 8.64 14.44 3.32
C LEU A 131 8.37 15.08 1.98
N ALA A 132 8.30 16.41 2.02
CA ALA A 132 8.23 17.25 0.86
C ALA A 132 9.26 16.78 -0.18
N GLU A 133 8.73 16.24 -1.27
CA GLU A 133 9.10 16.15 -2.69
C GLU A 133 10.56 16.30 -3.19
N THR A 134 11.54 16.69 -2.39
CA THR A 134 12.91 17.02 -2.81
C THR A 134 13.97 16.46 -1.85
N PRO A 135 14.34 15.18 -1.95
CA PRO A 135 15.31 14.58 -1.06
C PRO A 135 16.79 14.77 -1.45
N ASP A 136 17.08 15.67 -2.40
CA ASP A 136 18.42 15.81 -2.97
C ASP A 136 19.29 16.91 -2.35
N LYS A 137 18.90 17.47 -1.19
CA LYS A 137 19.63 18.61 -0.60
C LYS A 137 20.24 18.29 0.76
N ILE A 138 21.53 18.63 0.87
CA ILE A 138 22.24 18.90 2.14
C ILE A 138 21.42 19.95 2.91
N GLY A 139 21.23 19.76 4.21
CA GLY A 139 20.48 20.64 5.09
C GLY A 139 18.97 20.41 5.05
N GLN A 140 18.50 19.20 4.74
CA GLN A 140 17.07 18.90 4.69
C GLN A 140 16.42 19.02 6.06
N GLU A 141 15.34 19.77 6.12
CA GLU A 141 14.56 20.00 7.33
C GLU A 141 13.38 19.02 7.40
N PHE A 142 13.20 18.41 8.56
CA PHE A 142 12.18 17.43 8.86
C PHE A 142 11.39 17.94 10.05
N THR A 143 10.08 18.11 9.90
CA THR A 143 9.24 18.55 11.01
C THR A 143 8.41 17.41 11.55
N PHE A 144 8.31 17.29 12.87
CA PHE A 144 7.37 16.39 13.51
C PHE A 144 6.77 17.05 14.75
N THR A 145 5.53 16.69 15.10
CA THR A 145 4.92 17.14 16.35
C THR A 145 5.33 16.20 17.46
N MET A 146 5.88 16.72 18.57
CA MET A 146 6.30 15.91 19.70
C MET A 146 5.12 15.09 20.23
N PRO A 147 5.20 13.76 20.22
CA PRO A 147 4.15 12.91 20.77
C PRO A 147 4.26 12.74 22.28
N ALA A 148 5.46 12.89 22.84
CA ALA A 148 5.78 12.69 24.25
C ALA A 148 6.87 13.67 24.71
N ASN A 149 7.11 13.73 26.02
CA ASN A 149 8.16 14.56 26.62
C ASN A 149 9.57 14.09 26.21
N ASP A 150 9.73 12.78 25.99
CA ASP A 150 10.96 12.13 25.53
C ASP A 150 10.67 11.30 24.28
N VAL A 151 11.50 11.46 23.25
CA VAL A 151 11.45 10.68 22.02
C VAL A 151 12.85 10.18 21.64
N THR A 152 12.89 9.03 20.98
CA THR A 152 14.07 8.54 20.27
C THR A 152 13.89 8.84 18.80
N VAL A 153 14.86 9.54 18.20
CA VAL A 153 14.93 9.71 16.75
C VAL A 153 15.97 8.72 16.23
N ALA A 154 15.52 7.79 15.37
CA ALA A 154 16.38 6.89 14.65
C ALA A 154 16.52 7.38 13.20
N VAL A 155 17.76 7.58 12.77
CA VAL A 155 18.08 7.97 11.39
C VAL A 155 18.80 6.82 10.73
N THR A 156 18.28 6.36 9.60
CA THR A 156 18.87 5.28 8.80
C THR A 156 19.56 5.87 7.58
N VAL A 157 20.87 5.64 7.48
CA VAL A 157 21.70 6.04 6.32
C VAL A 157 22.34 4.78 5.75
N GLY A 158 22.36 4.66 4.43
CA GLY A 158 22.99 3.51 3.79
C GLY A 158 23.07 3.65 2.28
N ALA A 159 23.71 2.66 1.66
CA ALA A 159 23.78 2.57 0.22
C ALA A 159 22.40 2.22 -0.35
N PRO A 160 21.95 2.88 -1.43
CA PRO A 160 20.74 2.48 -2.13
C PRO A 160 20.86 1.03 -2.61
N ASN A 161 19.93 0.19 -2.18
CA ASN A 161 19.97 -1.25 -2.40
C ASN A 161 18.71 -1.83 -3.06
N LYS A 162 17.68 -1.00 -3.31
CA LYS A 162 16.45 -1.43 -3.97
C LYS A 162 16.58 -1.15 -5.46
N LYS A 163 16.23 -2.14 -6.29
CA LYS A 163 16.32 -1.99 -7.75
C LYS A 163 14.99 -2.27 -8.43
N LEU A 164 14.66 -1.42 -9.40
CA LEU A 164 13.54 -1.61 -10.29
C LEU A 164 13.99 -1.79 -11.73
N LEU A 165 13.16 -2.50 -12.47
CA LEU A 165 13.18 -2.55 -13.92
C LEU A 165 12.21 -1.49 -14.43
N ILE A 166 12.73 -0.49 -15.13
CA ILE A 166 11.96 0.60 -15.74
C ILE A 166 12.25 0.58 -17.24
N ASN A 167 11.21 0.51 -18.06
CA ASN A 167 11.27 0.41 -19.53
C ASN A 167 12.08 -0.78 -20.08
N SER A 168 12.50 -1.72 -19.23
CA SER A 168 13.41 -2.81 -19.56
C SER A 168 12.99 -4.10 -18.87
N ASP A 169 12.85 -5.19 -19.60
CA ASP A 169 12.72 -6.53 -19.03
C ASP A 169 14.07 -7.28 -18.90
N ASN A 170 15.17 -6.59 -19.22
CA ASN A 170 16.51 -7.12 -19.08
C ASN A 170 17.05 -6.82 -17.67
N ASN A 171 17.34 -7.87 -16.91
CA ASN A 171 17.95 -7.83 -15.57
C ASN A 171 19.33 -7.12 -15.51
N SER A 172 19.94 -6.80 -16.66
CA SER A 172 21.16 -5.99 -16.72
C SER A 172 20.92 -4.48 -16.73
N ASN A 173 19.72 -4.02 -17.08
CA ASN A 173 19.38 -2.58 -17.17
C ASN A 173 18.42 -2.24 -16.03
N VAL A 174 19.00 -2.17 -14.84
CA VAL A 174 18.28 -1.96 -13.57
C VAL A 174 18.54 -0.54 -13.07
N VAL A 175 17.50 0.05 -12.50
CA VAL A 175 17.57 1.34 -11.84
C VAL A 175 17.72 1.10 -10.35
N THR A 176 18.88 1.46 -9.79
CA THR A 176 19.06 1.50 -8.34
C THR A 176 18.35 2.74 -7.81
N LEU A 177 17.35 2.52 -6.97
CA LEU A 177 16.49 3.57 -6.45
C LEU A 177 17.26 4.45 -5.47
N ARG A 178 17.20 5.76 -5.70
CA ARG A 178 17.65 6.79 -4.76
C ARG A 178 16.44 7.57 -4.31
N ASN A 179 16.50 8.12 -3.11
CA ASN A 179 15.44 9.04 -2.72
C ASN A 179 15.42 10.18 -3.74
N GLY A 180 14.24 10.52 -4.25
CA GLY A 180 14.06 11.66 -5.14
C GLY A 180 13.76 11.26 -6.56
N ILE A 181 14.07 12.18 -7.48
CA ILE A 181 13.77 12.01 -8.88
C ILE A 181 14.59 10.84 -9.43
N ILE A 182 13.91 9.97 -10.18
CA ILE A 182 14.58 8.95 -10.97
C ILE A 182 14.87 9.57 -12.33
N GLU A 183 16.12 9.96 -12.57
CA GLU A 183 16.51 10.74 -13.76
C GLU A 183 16.46 9.92 -15.05
N SER A 184 16.83 8.64 -14.99
CA SER A 184 16.90 7.79 -16.16
C SER A 184 16.36 6.38 -15.95
N ASP A 185 15.93 5.75 -17.03
CA ASP A 185 15.76 4.30 -17.04
C ASP A 185 17.13 3.59 -17.03
N GLY A 186 17.14 2.27 -16.87
CA GLY A 186 18.38 1.49 -16.79
C GLY A 186 19.23 1.54 -18.07
N TYR A 187 18.74 2.14 -19.16
CA TYR A 187 19.46 2.39 -20.41
C TYR A 187 20.05 3.80 -20.50
N GLY A 188 19.74 4.68 -19.55
CA GLY A 188 20.15 6.08 -19.57
C GLY A 188 19.19 7.00 -20.32
N GLU A 189 18.00 6.54 -20.73
CA GLU A 189 16.98 7.42 -21.29
C GLU A 189 16.35 8.27 -20.19
N ASN A 190 16.17 9.56 -20.45
CA ASN A 190 15.67 10.51 -19.47
C ASN A 190 14.17 10.30 -19.19
N LEU A 191 13.80 10.21 -17.91
CA LEU A 191 12.43 10.02 -17.44
C LEU A 191 11.67 11.33 -17.18
N ASN A 192 12.30 12.47 -17.41
CA ASN A 192 11.76 13.83 -17.32
C ASN A 192 11.03 14.12 -16.00
N ASP A 193 11.64 13.70 -14.89
CA ASP A 193 11.13 13.92 -13.53
C ASP A 193 9.76 13.30 -13.24
N THR A 194 9.31 12.35 -14.07
CA THR A 194 7.98 11.74 -13.96
C THR A 194 7.87 10.64 -12.91
N LEU A 195 9.01 10.13 -12.44
CA LEU A 195 9.10 9.13 -11.36
C LEU A 195 9.92 9.67 -10.20
N ARG A 196 9.40 9.47 -8.99
CA ARG A 196 10.09 9.80 -7.74
C ARG A 196 10.01 8.64 -6.76
N TRP A 197 11.13 8.28 -6.16
CA TRP A 197 11.19 7.26 -5.13
C TRP A 197 11.32 7.87 -3.73
N SER A 198 10.66 7.25 -2.76
CA SER A 198 10.84 7.54 -1.34
C SER A 198 11.05 6.25 -0.56
N TYR A 199 12.20 6.13 0.10
CA TYR A 199 12.51 5.04 1.02
C TYR A 199 11.72 5.12 2.31
N PHE A 200 11.25 6.31 2.69
CA PHE A 200 10.59 6.56 3.97
C PHE A 200 9.21 5.90 4.06
N ASN A 201 8.41 6.07 3.01
CA ASN A 201 7.10 5.43 2.88
C ASN A 201 7.13 4.28 1.87
N ASN A 202 8.33 3.91 1.38
CA ASN A 202 8.52 2.84 0.42
C ASN A 202 7.56 3.00 -0.77
N THR A 203 7.48 4.22 -1.31
CA THR A 203 6.49 4.60 -2.33
C THR A 203 7.18 5.10 -3.58
N LEU A 204 6.73 4.60 -4.73
CA LEU A 204 7.04 5.15 -6.05
C LEU A 204 5.92 6.11 -6.45
N THR A 205 6.23 7.40 -6.57
CA THR A 205 5.31 8.40 -7.09
C THR A 205 5.43 8.48 -8.61
N MET A 206 4.31 8.38 -9.30
CA MET A 206 4.18 8.56 -10.75
C MET A 206 3.40 9.85 -11.03
N ASN A 207 3.99 10.75 -11.81
CA ASN A 207 3.34 11.98 -12.24
C ASN A 207 3.71 12.31 -13.69
N GLY A 208 2.85 11.93 -14.64
CA GLY A 208 3.12 12.11 -16.07
C GLY A 208 3.98 11.01 -16.69
N PHE A 209 4.21 9.88 -16.00
CA PHE A 209 5.09 8.82 -16.49
C PHE A 209 4.49 8.14 -17.71
N THR A 210 5.25 8.08 -18.80
CA THR A 210 4.95 7.25 -19.97
C THR A 210 6.10 6.30 -20.23
N GLY A 211 5.84 5.01 -20.07
CA GLY A 211 6.87 3.97 -20.21
C GLY A 211 6.36 2.68 -20.84
N SER A 212 7.20 1.66 -20.85
CA SER A 212 6.90 0.36 -21.48
C SER A 212 6.83 -0.81 -20.50
N TYR A 213 7.47 -0.70 -19.35
CA TYR A 213 7.53 -1.78 -18.37
C TYR A 213 7.92 -1.23 -16.99
N LEU A 214 7.32 -1.78 -15.94
CA LEU A 214 7.71 -1.50 -14.56
C LEU A 214 7.66 -2.79 -13.75
N ALA A 215 8.77 -3.17 -13.12
CA ALA A 215 8.81 -4.37 -12.30
C ALA A 215 9.85 -4.37 -11.18
N ASN A 216 9.63 -5.22 -10.17
CA ASN A 216 10.71 -5.69 -9.30
C ASN A 216 11.79 -6.41 -10.10
N LEU A 217 13.05 -6.26 -9.68
CA LEU A 217 14.13 -7.08 -10.19
C LEU A 217 13.97 -8.52 -9.65
N GLN A 218 14.04 -9.53 -10.52
CA GLN A 218 13.75 -10.94 -10.14
C GLN A 218 14.59 -11.50 -8.97
N SER A 219 15.78 -10.96 -8.73
CA SER A 219 16.65 -11.36 -7.62
C SER A 219 16.42 -10.57 -6.32
N GLU A 220 15.59 -9.53 -6.36
CA GLU A 220 15.33 -8.63 -5.24
C GLU A 220 13.82 -8.54 -5.01
N THR A 221 13.36 -9.15 -3.92
CA THR A 221 11.96 -9.02 -3.50
C THR A 221 11.85 -7.91 -2.47
N PHE A 222 11.12 -6.85 -2.83
CA PHE A 222 10.70 -5.84 -1.87
C PHE A 222 9.32 -5.31 -2.26
N ILE A 223 8.52 -5.01 -1.26
CA ILE A 223 7.16 -4.50 -1.41
C ILE A 223 7.25 -2.98 -1.47
N PHE A 224 6.43 -2.32 -2.28
CA PHE A 224 6.32 -0.88 -2.30
C PHE A 224 4.93 -0.45 -2.78
N ASP A 225 4.53 0.76 -2.41
CA ASP A 225 3.29 1.37 -2.86
C ASP A 225 3.52 2.21 -4.12
N ILE A 226 2.48 2.41 -4.92
CA ILE A 226 2.48 3.33 -6.06
C ILE A 226 1.52 4.49 -5.76
N GLN A 227 2.06 5.70 -5.72
CA GLN A 227 1.28 6.93 -5.63
C GLN A 227 1.09 7.49 -7.03
N VAL A 228 -0.14 7.53 -7.52
CA VAL A 228 -0.48 8.02 -8.86
C VAL A 228 -0.99 9.46 -8.75
N LYS A 229 -0.31 10.38 -9.43
CA LYS A 229 -0.71 11.77 -9.65
C LYS A 229 -0.79 12.04 -11.15
N GLY A 230 -1.66 12.93 -11.59
CA GLY A 230 -1.79 13.26 -13.01
C GLY A 230 -2.11 12.05 -13.90
N GLU A 231 -1.77 12.12 -15.19
CA GLU A 231 -2.01 11.04 -16.15
C GLU A 231 -0.72 10.22 -16.39
N ASN A 232 -0.80 8.91 -16.24
CA ASN A 232 0.34 8.00 -16.39
C ASN A 232 -0.04 6.84 -17.33
N LYS A 233 0.95 6.33 -18.06
CA LYS A 233 0.76 5.28 -19.05
C LYS A 233 1.94 4.30 -19.09
N ILE A 234 1.66 3.01 -19.12
CA ILE A 234 2.66 1.96 -19.36
C ILE A 234 2.17 1.08 -20.49
N THR A 235 2.93 0.98 -21.58
CA THR A 235 2.54 0.19 -22.77
C THR A 235 3.61 -0.82 -23.15
N ARG A 236 3.31 -2.11 -23.01
CA ARG A 236 4.23 -3.21 -23.37
C ARG A 236 3.70 -4.00 -24.57
N ASN A 237 4.60 -4.38 -25.48
CA ASN A 237 4.33 -5.24 -26.63
C ASN A 237 5.09 -6.58 -26.52
N TRP A 238 4.97 -7.25 -25.38
CA TRP A 238 5.72 -8.47 -25.08
C TRP A 238 4.88 -9.49 -24.31
N ASN A 239 5.43 -10.70 -24.16
CA ASN A 239 4.83 -11.75 -23.33
C ASN A 239 5.16 -11.48 -21.85
N GLY A 240 4.14 -11.42 -21.00
CA GLY A 240 4.31 -11.22 -19.55
C GLY A 240 3.61 -9.96 -19.02
N GLY A 241 3.74 -9.69 -17.71
CA GLY A 241 3.13 -8.52 -17.07
C GLY A 241 3.64 -7.20 -17.63
N THR A 242 2.80 -6.19 -17.82
CA THR A 242 3.26 -4.81 -18.10
C THR A 242 3.73 -4.12 -16.82
N LEU A 243 2.97 -4.30 -15.74
CA LEU A 243 3.31 -3.96 -14.36
C LEU A 243 3.47 -5.26 -13.58
N THR A 244 4.68 -5.58 -13.15
CA THR A 244 4.96 -6.84 -12.42
C THR A 244 5.51 -6.56 -11.03
N LEU A 245 4.75 -6.85 -10.00
CA LEU A 245 5.07 -6.48 -8.64
C LEU A 245 5.11 -7.69 -7.70
N ASP A 246 5.92 -7.58 -6.66
CA ASP A 246 6.05 -8.57 -5.62
C ASP A 246 5.37 -8.11 -4.31
N GLY A 247 4.71 -9.06 -3.64
CA GLY A 247 4.02 -8.79 -2.38
C GLY A 247 2.70 -8.06 -2.52
N ASN A 248 2.11 -7.70 -1.37
CA ASN A 248 0.86 -6.96 -1.32
C ASN A 248 1.11 -5.50 -1.69
N THR A 249 0.55 -5.03 -2.79
CA THR A 249 0.79 -3.68 -3.33
C THR A 249 -0.43 -2.80 -3.12
N ILE A 250 -0.21 -1.55 -2.71
CA ILE A 250 -1.23 -0.50 -2.75
C ILE A 250 -0.93 0.45 -3.92
N ILE A 251 -1.94 0.72 -4.75
CA ILE A 251 -1.94 1.82 -5.72
C ILE A 251 -2.95 2.86 -5.22
N LYS A 252 -2.51 4.10 -5.00
CA LYS A 252 -3.30 5.15 -4.34
C LYS A 252 -3.10 6.51 -5.02
N GLY A 253 -3.87 7.51 -4.60
CA GLY A 253 -3.83 8.87 -5.14
C GLY A 253 -5.08 9.30 -5.91
N ASP A 254 -4.93 10.38 -6.68
CA ASP A 254 -6.01 11.06 -7.40
C ASP A 254 -5.81 11.06 -8.92
N GLY A 255 -4.72 10.44 -9.40
CA GLY A 255 -4.38 10.37 -10.81
C GLY A 255 -5.00 9.19 -11.57
N ILE A 256 -4.61 9.10 -12.84
CA ILE A 256 -4.99 8.06 -13.79
C ILE A 256 -3.73 7.24 -14.13
N LEU A 257 -3.86 5.91 -14.10
CA LEU A 257 -2.83 4.97 -14.54
C LEU A 257 -3.39 4.04 -15.61
N GLU A 258 -2.95 4.23 -16.85
CA GLU A 258 -3.30 3.38 -17.99
C GLU A 258 -2.20 2.33 -18.23
N ILE A 259 -2.54 1.05 -18.15
CA ILE A 259 -1.64 -0.08 -18.36
C ILE A 259 -2.13 -0.86 -19.58
N ILE A 260 -1.29 -0.94 -20.60
CA ILE A 260 -1.61 -1.60 -21.86
C ILE A 260 -0.61 -2.71 -22.13
N ASN A 261 -1.11 -3.90 -22.43
CA ASN A 261 -0.34 -4.99 -22.99
C ASN A 261 -0.89 -5.33 -24.39
N THR A 262 -0.11 -5.09 -25.44
CA THR A 262 -0.54 -5.38 -26.82
C THR A 262 -0.18 -6.81 -27.25
N GLY A 263 0.42 -7.60 -26.35
CA GLY A 263 1.00 -8.91 -26.62
C GLY A 263 2.25 -8.87 -27.49
N HIS A 264 2.90 -10.02 -27.62
CA HIS A 264 4.11 -10.15 -28.42
C HIS A 264 3.76 -10.19 -29.92
N PRO A 265 4.42 -9.34 -30.74
CA PRO A 265 4.05 -9.18 -32.15
C PRO A 265 4.19 -10.48 -32.96
N ASN A 266 5.19 -11.30 -32.64
CA ASN A 266 5.52 -12.48 -33.46
C ASN A 266 4.90 -13.81 -33.02
N THR A 267 4.53 -13.97 -31.74
CA THR A 267 4.04 -15.26 -31.23
C THR A 267 2.52 -15.30 -31.11
N GLY A 268 1.85 -14.15 -31.20
CA GLY A 268 0.42 -14.03 -30.88
C GLY A 268 0.11 -14.30 -29.40
N GLN A 269 1.13 -14.57 -28.59
CA GLN A 269 0.97 -14.77 -27.15
C GLN A 269 0.78 -13.42 -26.47
N GLY A 270 0.01 -13.49 -25.40
CA GLY A 270 -0.36 -12.35 -24.62
C GLY A 270 0.32 -12.23 -23.29
N GLY A 271 0.26 -11.02 -22.74
CA GLY A 271 0.69 -10.71 -21.39
C GLY A 271 -0.45 -10.20 -20.51
N SER A 272 -0.27 -10.32 -19.20
CA SER A 272 -1.10 -9.60 -18.24
C SER A 272 -0.78 -8.12 -18.29
N GLY A 273 -1.75 -7.25 -18.03
CA GLY A 273 -1.44 -5.85 -17.78
C GLY A 273 -0.78 -5.72 -16.40
N ILE A 274 -1.45 -6.22 -15.36
CA ILE A 274 -0.89 -6.31 -14.00
C ILE A 274 -0.63 -7.77 -13.66
N SER A 275 0.56 -8.06 -13.16
CA SER A 275 0.95 -9.40 -12.69
C SER A 275 1.58 -9.32 -11.30
N LEU A 276 0.86 -9.79 -10.28
CA LEU A 276 1.46 -9.98 -8.96
C LEU A 276 2.06 -11.39 -8.87
N THR A 277 3.30 -11.50 -8.43
CA THR A 277 3.94 -12.82 -8.22
C THR A 277 3.59 -13.37 -6.84
N GLY A 278 3.39 -14.68 -6.73
CA GLY A 278 3.01 -15.34 -5.47
C GLY A 278 1.53 -15.16 -5.08
N TYR A 279 1.19 -15.52 -3.84
CA TYR A 279 -0.16 -15.33 -3.27
C TYR A 279 -0.32 -13.90 -2.75
N CYS A 280 -0.33 -12.94 -3.68
CA CYS A 280 -0.27 -11.51 -3.38
C CYS A 280 -1.55 -10.78 -3.78
N SER A 281 -1.86 -9.70 -3.04
CA SER A 281 -3.06 -8.89 -3.21
C SER A 281 -2.75 -7.51 -3.81
N LEU A 282 -3.69 -6.98 -4.58
CA LEU A 282 -3.68 -5.61 -5.09
C LEU A 282 -4.71 -4.79 -4.31
N THR A 283 -4.33 -3.64 -3.77
CA THR A 283 -5.27 -2.70 -3.16
C THR A 283 -5.28 -1.39 -3.92
N LEU A 284 -6.46 -0.87 -4.26
CA LEU A 284 -6.66 0.48 -4.80
C LEU A 284 -7.33 1.36 -3.75
N GLN A 285 -6.84 2.58 -3.54
CA GLN A 285 -7.32 3.51 -2.51
C GLN A 285 -7.42 4.96 -3.04
N ASP A 286 -7.99 5.86 -2.23
CA ASP A 286 -8.25 7.27 -2.53
C ASP A 286 -9.24 7.47 -3.71
N SER A 287 -8.83 8.17 -4.76
CA SER A 287 -9.63 8.45 -5.96
C SER A 287 -8.96 7.94 -7.24
N VAL A 288 -8.00 7.02 -7.11
CA VAL A 288 -7.15 6.59 -8.23
C VAL A 288 -7.98 5.85 -9.27
N GLN A 289 -7.71 6.13 -10.54
CA GLN A 289 -8.30 5.39 -11.65
C GLN A 289 -7.24 4.55 -12.35
N VAL A 290 -7.41 3.23 -12.30
CA VAL A 290 -6.50 2.28 -12.96
C VAL A 290 -7.25 1.62 -14.11
N SER A 291 -6.73 1.76 -15.33
CA SER A 291 -7.24 1.07 -16.51
C SER A 291 -6.22 0.06 -17.00
N VAL A 292 -6.62 -1.20 -17.15
CA VAL A 292 -5.75 -2.30 -17.57
C VAL A 292 -6.33 -2.92 -18.83
N THR A 293 -5.59 -2.83 -19.93
CA THR A 293 -5.99 -3.40 -21.23
C THR A 293 -4.99 -4.46 -21.68
N SER A 294 -5.48 -5.64 -22.08
CA SER A 294 -4.68 -6.66 -22.77
C SER A 294 -5.36 -7.08 -24.08
N GLN A 295 -4.66 -6.95 -25.22
CA GLN A 295 -5.23 -7.14 -26.57
C GLN A 295 -4.92 -8.48 -27.23
N LYS A 296 -3.99 -9.23 -26.66
CA LYS A 296 -3.65 -10.59 -27.05
C LYS A 296 -3.34 -11.28 -25.74
N GLY A 297 -3.92 -12.45 -25.49
CA GLY A 297 -3.81 -13.17 -24.22
C GLY A 297 -3.24 -14.58 -24.41
N GLY A 298 -2.38 -15.01 -23.50
CA GLY A 298 -2.12 -16.44 -23.24
C GLY A 298 -3.15 -16.97 -22.22
N PRO A 299 -2.89 -18.08 -21.52
CA PRO A 299 -3.77 -18.61 -20.47
C PRO A 299 -3.88 -17.71 -19.20
N ASN A 300 -3.49 -16.43 -19.30
CA ASN A 300 -3.30 -15.53 -18.16
C ASN A 300 -4.43 -14.50 -18.06
N ALA A 301 -4.57 -13.91 -16.88
CA ALA A 301 -5.55 -12.86 -16.62
C ALA A 301 -5.05 -11.47 -17.04
N VAL A 302 -5.96 -10.55 -17.36
CA VAL A 302 -5.62 -9.14 -17.61
C VAL A 302 -5.04 -8.51 -16.33
N VAL A 303 -5.66 -8.81 -15.18
CA VAL A 303 -5.14 -8.55 -13.84
C VAL A 303 -4.96 -9.89 -13.12
N HIS A 304 -3.71 -10.25 -12.82
CA HIS A 304 -3.37 -11.45 -12.06
C HIS A 304 -3.01 -11.07 -10.62
N SER A 305 -3.90 -11.36 -9.67
CA SER A 305 -3.72 -11.11 -8.24
C SER A 305 -4.32 -12.26 -7.43
N PRO A 306 -3.58 -13.36 -7.24
CA PRO A 306 -4.15 -14.60 -6.70
C PRO A 306 -4.80 -14.48 -5.31
N ALA A 307 -4.29 -13.60 -4.44
CA ALA A 307 -4.89 -13.39 -3.12
C ALA A 307 -6.12 -12.46 -3.16
N GLY A 308 -6.27 -11.67 -4.22
CA GLY A 308 -7.45 -10.84 -4.48
C GLY A 308 -7.13 -9.35 -4.70
N VAL A 309 -8.14 -8.66 -5.22
CA VAL A 309 -8.15 -7.22 -5.45
C VAL A 309 -9.10 -6.56 -4.46
N ILE A 310 -8.61 -5.55 -3.74
CA ILE A 310 -9.37 -4.73 -2.81
C ILE A 310 -9.48 -3.33 -3.42
N ILE A 311 -10.68 -2.77 -3.48
CA ILE A 311 -10.92 -1.42 -4.01
C ILE A 311 -11.64 -0.63 -2.93
N LYS A 312 -11.00 0.43 -2.43
CA LYS A 312 -11.49 1.26 -1.32
C LYS A 312 -11.83 2.66 -1.79
N ASP A 313 -12.36 3.45 -0.86
CA ASP A 313 -12.62 4.89 -1.03
C ASP A 313 -13.44 5.17 -2.28
N SER A 314 -12.93 5.96 -3.23
CA SER A 314 -13.55 6.26 -4.53
C SER A 314 -12.73 5.73 -5.70
N ALA A 315 -11.81 4.79 -5.43
CA ALA A 315 -10.93 4.22 -6.44
C ALA A 315 -11.73 3.43 -7.49
N LYS A 316 -11.22 3.43 -8.72
CA LYS A 316 -11.85 2.75 -9.85
C LYS A 316 -10.86 1.86 -10.60
N LEU A 317 -11.25 0.61 -10.83
CA LEU A 317 -10.54 -0.32 -11.70
C LEU A 317 -11.33 -0.58 -13.00
N ILE A 318 -10.69 -0.39 -14.16
CA ILE A 318 -11.27 -0.72 -15.47
C ILE A 318 -10.40 -1.82 -16.08
N VAL A 319 -10.99 -2.95 -16.44
CA VAL A 319 -10.28 -4.10 -16.99
C VAL A 319 -10.85 -4.45 -18.36
N LYS A 320 -10.00 -4.43 -19.38
CA LYS A 320 -10.36 -4.74 -20.77
C LYS A 320 -9.46 -5.84 -21.30
N GLY A 321 -10.03 -6.99 -21.64
CA GLY A 321 -9.32 -8.08 -22.28
C GLY A 321 -9.92 -8.37 -23.65
N ALA A 322 -9.10 -8.50 -24.66
CA ALA A 322 -9.53 -9.02 -25.95
C ALA A 322 -8.48 -10.01 -26.46
N GLN A 323 -8.93 -11.11 -27.07
CA GLN A 323 -8.09 -11.99 -27.88
C GLN A 323 -8.95 -12.73 -28.88
N ASP A 324 -8.35 -13.44 -29.82
CA ASP A 324 -9.06 -14.37 -30.69
C ASP A 324 -8.27 -15.68 -30.74
N ASN A 325 -8.50 -16.54 -29.74
CA ASN A 325 -7.75 -17.78 -29.58
C ASN A 325 -8.62 -18.88 -28.96
N SER A 326 -8.84 -19.96 -29.71
CA SER A 326 -9.65 -21.11 -29.31
C SER A 326 -9.05 -21.95 -28.20
N ASP A 327 -7.73 -21.92 -28.05
CA ASP A 327 -7.02 -22.81 -27.13
C ASP A 327 -6.95 -22.22 -25.72
N TYR A 328 -7.18 -20.91 -25.57
CA TYR A 328 -7.01 -20.20 -24.32
C TYR A 328 -8.33 -19.62 -23.79
N THR A 329 -8.39 -19.53 -22.46
CA THR A 329 -9.41 -18.74 -21.76
C THR A 329 -8.80 -17.41 -21.40
N ILE A 330 -9.45 -16.30 -21.77
CA ILE A 330 -9.08 -14.99 -21.24
C ILE A 330 -9.83 -14.77 -19.92
N THR A 331 -9.10 -14.36 -18.90
CA THR A 331 -9.66 -13.98 -17.61
C THR A 331 -9.49 -12.48 -17.42
N GLY A 332 -10.52 -11.74 -17.02
CA GLY A 332 -10.39 -10.31 -16.72
C GLY A 332 -9.55 -10.14 -15.46
N VAL A 333 -10.10 -10.51 -14.31
CA VAL A 333 -9.38 -10.53 -13.04
C VAL A 333 -9.27 -11.94 -12.50
N ASN A 334 -8.06 -12.39 -12.16
CA ASN A 334 -7.84 -13.65 -11.46
C ASN A 334 -7.50 -13.36 -10.00
N GLY A 335 -8.51 -13.47 -9.13
CA GLY A 335 -8.44 -13.10 -7.72
C GLY A 335 -9.83 -12.78 -7.18
N LYS A 336 -10.02 -12.96 -5.85
CA LYS A 336 -11.24 -12.51 -5.17
C LYS A 336 -11.34 -10.97 -5.26
N ILE A 337 -12.54 -10.43 -5.45
CA ILE A 337 -12.78 -8.98 -5.43
C ILE A 337 -13.44 -8.60 -4.10
N THR A 338 -12.91 -7.56 -3.45
CA THR A 338 -13.50 -6.90 -2.29
C THR A 338 -13.68 -5.41 -2.62
N ILE A 339 -14.90 -4.91 -2.46
CA ILE A 339 -15.21 -3.48 -2.60
C ILE A 339 -15.54 -2.90 -1.23
N GLU A 340 -14.86 -1.83 -0.85
CA GLU A 340 -15.05 -1.03 0.35
C GLU A 340 -15.42 0.41 -0.05
N ASP A 341 -16.16 1.11 0.82
CA ASP A 341 -16.63 2.49 0.60
C ASP A 341 -17.26 2.68 -0.78
N SER A 342 -16.97 3.74 -1.53
CA SER A 342 -17.52 3.99 -2.87
C SER A 342 -16.71 3.38 -4.03
N GLY A 343 -15.81 2.43 -3.76
CA GLY A 343 -14.95 1.82 -4.78
C GLY A 343 -15.76 1.12 -5.88
N SER A 344 -15.17 0.99 -7.07
CA SER A 344 -15.84 0.32 -8.20
C SER A 344 -14.90 -0.39 -9.16
N ILE A 345 -15.44 -1.38 -9.87
CA ILE A 345 -14.74 -2.08 -10.95
C ILE A 345 -15.66 -2.32 -12.14
N ASP A 346 -15.12 -2.10 -13.34
CA ASP A 346 -15.72 -2.47 -14.62
C ASP A 346 -14.80 -3.46 -15.33
N VAL A 347 -15.32 -4.62 -15.70
CA VAL A 347 -14.60 -5.67 -16.43
C VAL A 347 -15.31 -5.98 -17.73
N LEU A 348 -14.55 -5.98 -18.82
CA LEU A 348 -14.97 -6.42 -20.15
C LEU A 348 -13.90 -7.36 -20.70
N VAL A 349 -14.27 -8.60 -21.01
CA VAL A 349 -13.40 -9.56 -21.69
C VAL A 349 -14.05 -10.19 -22.89
N GLU A 350 -13.32 -10.30 -23.99
CA GLU A 350 -13.78 -10.84 -25.27
C GLU A 350 -12.77 -11.86 -25.82
N ASN A 351 -13.25 -13.04 -26.19
CA ASN A 351 -12.51 -14.08 -26.88
C ASN A 351 -13.41 -14.85 -27.86
N PRO A 352 -13.66 -14.32 -29.06
CA PRO A 352 -14.51 -14.96 -30.05
C PRO A 352 -14.13 -16.40 -30.43
N GLY A 353 -12.84 -16.65 -30.59
CA GLY A 353 -12.32 -17.97 -30.93
C GLY A 353 -12.41 -18.97 -29.79
N GLY A 354 -12.46 -18.51 -28.53
CA GLY A 354 -12.35 -19.36 -27.35
C GLY A 354 -13.28 -19.00 -26.19
N LYS A 355 -12.73 -18.97 -24.98
CA LYS A 355 -13.48 -18.91 -23.72
C LYS A 355 -13.17 -17.62 -22.96
N THR A 356 -14.13 -17.14 -22.18
CA THR A 356 -13.97 -15.95 -21.33
C THR A 356 -14.41 -16.21 -19.89
N VAL A 357 -13.74 -15.53 -18.96
CA VAL A 357 -14.13 -15.42 -17.56
C VAL A 357 -13.90 -13.97 -17.12
N ALA A 358 -14.96 -13.20 -16.83
CA ALA A 358 -14.78 -11.81 -16.39
C ALA A 358 -13.95 -11.75 -15.09
N ILE A 359 -14.38 -12.46 -14.05
CA ILE A 359 -13.68 -12.54 -12.77
C ILE A 359 -13.56 -14.01 -12.38
N ASN A 360 -12.33 -14.46 -12.14
CA ASN A 360 -12.01 -15.83 -11.73
C ASN A 360 -11.79 -15.89 -10.21
N ASN A 361 -12.20 -17.00 -9.60
CA ASN A 361 -12.39 -17.25 -8.16
C ASN A 361 -13.65 -16.57 -7.56
N PHE A 362 -14.55 -17.40 -7.02
CA PHE A 362 -15.77 -17.04 -6.27
C PHE A 362 -16.89 -16.32 -7.05
N MET A 363 -16.77 -16.17 -8.37
CA MET A 363 -17.84 -15.62 -9.23
C MET A 363 -18.47 -16.72 -10.09
N PRO A 364 -19.79 -16.67 -10.33
CA PRO A 364 -20.42 -17.59 -11.27
C PRO A 364 -19.99 -17.28 -12.71
N THR A 365 -19.79 -18.32 -13.52
CA THR A 365 -19.30 -18.25 -14.90
C THR A 365 -20.09 -19.20 -15.79
N VAL A 366 -20.22 -18.86 -17.07
CA VAL A 366 -20.74 -19.77 -18.10
C VAL A 366 -19.56 -20.57 -18.66
N TYR A 367 -19.33 -21.75 -18.09
CA TYR A 367 -18.17 -22.58 -18.34
C TYR A 367 -18.47 -23.72 -19.31
N PRO A 368 -17.51 -24.10 -20.18
CA PRO A 368 -17.66 -25.25 -21.05
C PRO A 368 -17.66 -26.56 -20.27
N ASN A 369 -18.74 -27.31 -20.42
CA ASN A 369 -18.65 -28.74 -20.24
C ASN A 369 -17.61 -29.28 -21.25
N VAL A 370 -16.70 -30.12 -20.78
CA VAL A 370 -15.53 -30.61 -21.53
C VAL A 370 -15.89 -31.36 -22.83
N SER A 371 -17.16 -31.75 -23.00
CA SER A 371 -17.69 -32.40 -24.20
C SER A 371 -18.40 -31.47 -25.19
N ASP A 372 -18.91 -30.31 -24.75
CA ASP A 372 -19.98 -29.61 -25.49
C ASP A 372 -19.53 -28.29 -26.14
N ASN A 373 -18.29 -27.85 -25.90
CA ASN A 373 -17.69 -26.63 -26.47
C ASN A 373 -18.49 -25.32 -26.20
N VAL A 374 -19.48 -25.37 -25.31
CA VAL A 374 -20.33 -24.23 -24.94
C VAL A 374 -19.62 -23.33 -23.94
N ALA A 375 -19.08 -22.21 -24.39
CA ALA A 375 -18.47 -21.21 -23.51
C ALA A 375 -18.94 -19.82 -23.87
N ALA A 376 -18.95 -18.92 -22.89
CA ALA A 376 -19.09 -17.50 -23.19
C ALA A 376 -17.86 -17.01 -23.94
N TYR A 377 -18.08 -16.37 -25.08
CA TYR A 377 -17.02 -15.69 -25.84
C TYR A 377 -16.85 -14.23 -25.39
N LYS A 378 -17.74 -13.71 -24.55
CA LYS A 378 -17.63 -12.40 -23.94
C LYS A 378 -18.22 -12.40 -22.54
N GLY A 379 -17.57 -11.69 -21.61
CA GLY A 379 -18.00 -11.51 -20.24
C GLY A 379 -17.87 -10.05 -19.80
N GLU A 380 -18.89 -9.56 -19.11
CA GLU A 380 -19.00 -8.22 -18.55
C GLU A 380 -19.35 -8.32 -17.06
N ALA A 381 -18.67 -7.55 -16.23
CA ALA A 381 -18.96 -7.47 -14.81
C ALA A 381 -18.76 -6.03 -14.32
N THR A 382 -19.74 -5.49 -13.62
CA THR A 382 -19.63 -4.20 -12.93
C THR A 382 -19.96 -4.41 -11.46
N LEU A 383 -19.10 -3.96 -10.56
CA LEU A 383 -19.28 -4.06 -9.12
C LEU A 383 -19.01 -2.72 -8.43
N GLY A 384 -19.72 -2.48 -7.32
CA GLY A 384 -19.61 -1.32 -6.44
C GLY A 384 -20.05 -1.64 -5.00
N ILE A 385 -20.29 -0.63 -4.18
CA ILE A 385 -20.71 -0.84 -2.78
C ILE A 385 -22.08 -1.48 -2.65
N GLY A 386 -22.20 -2.37 -1.66
CA GLY A 386 -23.45 -3.06 -1.34
C GLY A 386 -23.84 -4.14 -2.37
N GLU A 387 -23.01 -4.38 -3.38
CA GLU A 387 -23.25 -5.42 -4.38
C GLU A 387 -23.09 -6.82 -3.76
N GLY A 388 -24.06 -7.67 -4.09
CA GLY A 388 -24.13 -9.07 -3.72
C GLY A 388 -25.00 -9.36 -2.50
N THR A 389 -25.87 -8.44 -2.11
CA THR A 389 -27.02 -8.73 -1.22
C THR A 389 -28.21 -9.20 -2.05
N ILE A 390 -29.24 -9.77 -1.43
CA ILE A 390 -30.45 -10.18 -2.17
C ILE A 390 -31.16 -8.98 -2.82
N ASP A 391 -31.16 -7.82 -2.15
CA ASP A 391 -31.78 -6.58 -2.63
C ASP A 391 -30.94 -5.86 -3.69
N LYS A 392 -29.63 -6.13 -3.70
CA LYS A 392 -28.67 -5.54 -4.64
C LYS A 392 -27.67 -6.60 -5.10
N PRO A 393 -28.08 -7.55 -5.96
CA PRO A 393 -27.24 -8.65 -6.39
C PRO A 393 -26.20 -8.20 -7.42
N ILE A 394 -25.05 -8.87 -7.44
CA ILE A 394 -24.00 -8.63 -8.44
C ILE A 394 -24.51 -9.07 -9.82
N VAL A 395 -24.48 -8.19 -10.80
CA VAL A 395 -24.91 -8.49 -12.17
C VAL A 395 -23.70 -8.85 -13.03
N LEU A 396 -23.74 -10.06 -13.60
CA LEU A 396 -22.75 -10.53 -14.57
C LEU A 396 -23.45 -10.75 -15.90
N THR A 397 -22.90 -10.19 -16.98
CA THR A 397 -23.42 -10.42 -18.33
C THR A 397 -22.45 -11.28 -19.12
N TYR A 398 -22.93 -12.38 -19.69
CA TYR A 398 -22.15 -13.26 -20.55
C TYR A 398 -22.81 -13.38 -21.92
N TYR A 399 -22.00 -13.50 -22.96
CA TYR A 399 -22.49 -13.71 -24.32
C TYR A 399 -22.03 -15.07 -24.82
N VAL A 400 -22.99 -15.85 -25.30
CA VAL A 400 -22.78 -17.15 -25.94
C VAL A 400 -23.18 -17.05 -27.42
N LYS A 401 -22.74 -18.03 -28.22
CA LYS A 401 -23.12 -18.06 -29.64
C LYS A 401 -24.62 -18.32 -29.78
N GLU A 402 -25.23 -17.77 -30.83
CA GLU A 402 -26.61 -18.09 -31.21
C GLU A 402 -26.84 -19.62 -31.28
N ASP A 403 -28.05 -20.05 -30.91
CA ASP A 403 -28.47 -21.47 -30.85
C ASP A 403 -27.71 -22.32 -29.81
N THR A 404 -26.99 -21.70 -28.88
CA THR A 404 -26.29 -22.43 -27.81
C THR A 404 -27.30 -23.07 -26.87
N THR A 405 -27.26 -24.41 -26.76
CA THR A 405 -28.02 -25.12 -25.73
C THR A 405 -27.30 -25.00 -24.39
N LEU A 406 -27.92 -24.34 -23.41
CA LEU A 406 -27.41 -24.23 -22.04
C LEU A 406 -28.24 -25.09 -21.08
N VAL A 407 -27.53 -25.69 -20.13
CA VAL A 407 -28.08 -26.43 -19.00
C VAL A 407 -27.43 -25.98 -17.69
N GLY A 408 -28.01 -26.36 -16.55
CA GLY A 408 -27.46 -26.04 -15.22
C GLY A 408 -25.98 -26.44 -15.05
N ASN A 409 -25.54 -27.54 -15.67
CA ASN A 409 -24.14 -27.97 -15.71
C ASN A 409 -23.16 -27.00 -16.38
N ASN A 410 -23.65 -26.07 -17.22
CA ASN A 410 -22.82 -25.05 -17.85
C ASN A 410 -22.54 -23.86 -16.93
N ILE A 411 -23.27 -23.71 -15.82
CA ILE A 411 -23.04 -22.64 -14.85
C ILE A 411 -22.10 -23.16 -13.76
N ARG A 412 -20.91 -22.58 -13.68
CA ARG A 412 -19.91 -22.92 -12.65
C ARG A 412 -19.74 -21.79 -11.66
N VAL A 413 -19.58 -22.14 -10.39
CA VAL A 413 -19.46 -21.18 -9.31
C VAL A 413 -18.30 -21.60 -8.43
N GLY A 414 -17.17 -20.90 -8.51
CA GLY A 414 -15.97 -21.21 -7.72
C GLY A 414 -15.48 -22.66 -7.78
N SER A 415 -14.64 -23.05 -6.81
CA SER A 415 -14.13 -24.41 -6.65
C SER A 415 -14.98 -25.20 -5.65
N ASN A 416 -15.85 -26.09 -6.15
CA ASN A 416 -16.50 -27.19 -5.42
C ASN A 416 -17.05 -26.87 -4.01
N SER A 417 -17.80 -25.79 -3.83
CA SER A 417 -18.38 -25.48 -2.51
C SER A 417 -19.76 -26.14 -2.31
N PRO A 418 -20.07 -26.67 -1.12
CA PRO A 418 -21.36 -27.33 -0.83
C PRO A 418 -22.53 -26.34 -0.68
N ASN A 419 -22.26 -25.04 -0.52
CA ASN A 419 -23.27 -24.00 -0.24
C ASN A 419 -23.68 -23.18 -1.47
N GLU A 420 -23.71 -23.80 -2.64
CA GLU A 420 -24.07 -23.14 -3.90
C GLU A 420 -25.50 -23.49 -4.31
N GLY A 421 -26.27 -22.47 -4.66
CA GLY A 421 -27.58 -22.63 -5.29
C GLY A 421 -27.66 -21.88 -6.60
N ILE A 422 -28.27 -22.53 -7.60
CA ILE A 422 -28.49 -22.01 -8.95
C ILE A 422 -29.96 -22.21 -9.28
N TRP A 423 -30.66 -21.15 -9.66
CA TRP A 423 -32.11 -21.16 -9.93
C TRP A 423 -32.46 -20.36 -11.18
N LEU A 424 -33.64 -20.65 -11.75
CA LEU A 424 -34.13 -19.99 -12.97
C LEU A 424 -35.19 -18.90 -12.69
N ASN A 425 -35.94 -19.01 -11.59
CA ASN A 425 -37.13 -18.18 -11.37
C ASN A 425 -36.94 -17.08 -10.32
N GLY A 426 -35.85 -17.12 -9.56
CA GLY A 426 -35.55 -16.21 -8.46
C GLY A 426 -34.58 -16.84 -7.47
N PHE A 427 -34.08 -16.06 -6.52
CA PHE A 427 -33.21 -16.60 -5.46
C PHE A 427 -33.99 -17.55 -4.56
N ASP A 428 -33.47 -18.76 -4.38
CA ASP A 428 -34.13 -19.80 -3.57
C ASP A 428 -35.54 -20.21 -4.09
N GLU A 429 -35.88 -19.90 -5.36
CA GLU A 429 -37.17 -20.22 -5.98
C GLU A 429 -37.08 -21.40 -6.98
N GLY A 430 -37.83 -22.47 -6.72
CA GLY A 430 -37.88 -23.67 -7.55
C GLY A 430 -36.74 -24.66 -7.27
N ASP A 431 -36.52 -25.60 -8.19
CA ASP A 431 -35.47 -26.60 -8.06
C ASP A 431 -34.08 -25.97 -8.25
N ASN A 432 -33.14 -26.32 -7.37
CA ASN A 432 -31.73 -25.99 -7.57
C ASN A 432 -31.19 -26.81 -8.75
N ILE A 433 -30.77 -26.13 -9.82
CA ILE A 433 -30.33 -26.77 -11.06
C ILE A 433 -28.82 -27.02 -11.11
N LYS A 434 -28.08 -26.77 -10.03
CA LYS A 434 -26.64 -27.03 -9.96
C LYS A 434 -26.33 -28.49 -10.30
N GLY A 435 -25.40 -28.71 -11.22
CA GLY A 435 -24.96 -30.07 -11.56
C GLY A 435 -25.96 -30.85 -12.42
N THR A 436 -27.05 -30.23 -12.86
CA THR A 436 -28.14 -30.89 -13.59
C THR A 436 -28.09 -30.59 -15.10
N ASN A 437 -28.78 -31.43 -15.87
CA ASN A 437 -29.04 -31.18 -17.29
C ASN A 437 -30.36 -30.40 -17.50
N THR A 438 -30.86 -29.71 -16.47
CA THR A 438 -32.04 -28.85 -16.61
C THR A 438 -31.73 -27.73 -17.58
N SER A 439 -32.53 -27.60 -18.63
CA SER A 439 -32.34 -26.60 -19.68
C SER A 439 -32.54 -25.19 -19.15
N ILE A 440 -31.65 -24.30 -19.57
CA ILE A 440 -31.75 -22.86 -19.37
C ILE A 440 -32.36 -22.28 -20.66
N GLY A 441 -33.62 -21.87 -20.58
CA GLY A 441 -34.36 -21.36 -21.73
C GLY A 441 -34.01 -19.90 -22.03
N PHE A 442 -33.85 -19.59 -23.32
CA PHE A 442 -33.73 -18.21 -23.80
C PHE A 442 -35.10 -17.66 -24.20
N SER A 443 -35.36 -16.41 -23.80
CA SER A 443 -36.53 -15.63 -24.21
C SER A 443 -36.03 -14.36 -24.90
N ASN A 444 -36.34 -14.21 -26.19
CA ASN A 444 -35.84 -13.12 -27.02
C ASN A 444 -34.30 -12.97 -27.02
N GLY A 445 -33.58 -14.11 -27.05
CA GLY A 445 -32.12 -14.13 -27.06
C GLY A 445 -31.46 -13.85 -25.70
N GLU A 446 -32.22 -13.81 -24.61
CA GLU A 446 -31.70 -13.60 -23.26
C GLU A 446 -32.19 -14.68 -22.29
N ALA A 447 -31.31 -15.11 -21.38
CA ALA A 447 -31.62 -15.99 -20.27
C ALA A 447 -31.12 -15.36 -18.96
N THR A 448 -31.81 -15.64 -17.86
CA THR A 448 -31.43 -15.17 -16.53
C THR A 448 -31.25 -16.33 -15.58
N VAL A 449 -30.16 -16.32 -14.83
CA VAL A 449 -29.85 -17.32 -13.80
C VAL A 449 -29.53 -16.62 -12.49
N TYR A 450 -30.15 -17.09 -11.41
CA TYR A 450 -29.95 -16.59 -10.06
C TYR A 450 -28.97 -17.51 -9.34
N VAL A 451 -27.88 -16.96 -8.82
CA VAL A 451 -26.85 -17.74 -8.15
C VAL A 451 -26.59 -17.21 -6.75
N LYS A 452 -26.48 -18.11 -5.78
CA LYS A 452 -26.03 -17.80 -4.42
C LYS A 452 -24.75 -18.58 -4.13
N HIS A 453 -23.72 -17.86 -3.72
CA HIS A 453 -22.42 -18.44 -3.39
C HIS A 453 -21.68 -17.56 -2.38
N ASP A 454 -21.05 -18.16 -1.38
CA ASP A 454 -20.28 -17.48 -0.34
C ASP A 454 -21.03 -16.28 0.31
N ASN A 455 -22.31 -16.49 0.62
CA ASN A 455 -23.24 -15.48 1.15
C ASN A 455 -23.45 -14.25 0.25
N LYS A 456 -23.09 -14.35 -1.02
CA LYS A 456 -23.34 -13.35 -2.06
C LYS A 456 -24.39 -13.83 -3.05
N TYR A 457 -25.14 -12.87 -3.57
CA TYR A 457 -26.22 -13.07 -4.54
C TYR A 457 -25.81 -12.49 -5.90
N PHE A 458 -26.00 -13.27 -6.96
CA PHE A 458 -25.61 -12.92 -8.32
C PHE A 458 -26.78 -13.12 -9.28
N ILE A 459 -26.93 -12.19 -10.22
CA ILE A 459 -27.79 -12.34 -11.39
C ILE A 459 -26.88 -12.50 -12.61
N LEU A 460 -26.99 -13.64 -13.27
CA LEU A 460 -26.32 -13.91 -14.53
C LEU A 460 -27.29 -13.64 -15.66
N THR A 461 -27.02 -12.59 -16.42
CA THR A 461 -27.68 -12.32 -17.69
C THR A 461 -26.87 -12.96 -18.80
N ILE A 462 -27.45 -13.92 -19.51
CA ILE A 462 -26.79 -14.63 -20.60
C ILE A 462 -27.48 -14.23 -21.90
N LYS A 463 -26.72 -13.68 -22.85
CA LYS A 463 -27.23 -13.19 -24.12
C LYS A 463 -26.71 -14.06 -25.26
N GLU A 464 -27.58 -14.37 -26.21
CA GLU A 464 -27.17 -14.89 -27.50
C GLU A 464 -26.61 -13.72 -28.32
N GLY A 465 -25.45 -13.94 -28.91
CA GLY A 465 -24.86 -13.02 -29.88
C GLY A 465 -24.47 -13.75 -31.16
N PRO A 466 -24.09 -13.00 -32.20
CA PRO A 466 -23.83 -13.56 -33.52
C PRO A 466 -22.77 -14.66 -33.43
N SER A 467 -22.96 -15.72 -34.22
CA SER A 467 -22.08 -16.89 -34.27
C SER A 467 -20.65 -16.58 -34.76
N THR A 468 -20.44 -15.39 -35.32
CA THR A 468 -19.15 -14.81 -35.73
C THR A 468 -19.06 -13.33 -35.32
N PRO A 469 -17.88 -12.84 -34.88
CA PRO A 469 -17.62 -11.41 -34.63
C PRO A 469 -17.90 -10.49 -35.81
#